data_AF-A0A6I9QAN4-F1
#
_entry.id   AF-A0A6I9QAN4-F1
#
_cell.length_a   1.000
_cell.length_b   1.000
_cell.length_c   1.000
_cell.angle_alpha   90.00
_cell.angle_beta   90.00
_cell.angle_gamma   90.00
#
_symmetry.space_group_name_H-M   'P 1'
#
loop_
_entity.id
_entity.type
_entity.pdbx_description
1 polymer ?
#
loop_
_entity_poly.entity_id
_entity_poly.type
_entity_poly.pdbx_seq_one_letter_code
_entity_poly.pdbx_strand_id
1 'polypeptide(L)'
;MALTADPIASLVDTAFIGQIGAVELAAVGVSIAVFNQVSRIAIFPLVSVTTSFVAEEDATCKMASEEFECGEQEGTFSIDSEMKELIPRNDPERTVHNSSPCSDKSICTIKLGRERKHIPSASSALAIGGILGLLQALILIFGAIPILNFMGVKPDSPMLTPACQYLTLRSLGAPAVLLSLAMQGVFRGFKDTKTPLYATVAGDATNIILDPIFMFVFHLGVSGAAIAHVISQYLIALILLWRLLREVDVLPPSIKDLQFSRFLKNSFLLLARVIAVTFCVTLAASMAARQGSIPMAAFQICLQIWLATSLLADGLAVAGQAILASAFARRDHARATAAASRVLQWGVILGLVLCVILGIGLQFASRLFTKDANVLQLIHIGIPFVALTQPINALAFVFDGINFGASDFSYSAYSMVLVAIVSILCLVVLSSSHGFIGIWVALTIYMSLRMFAGFWRIGTARGPWAFLRSV
;
A
#
# COMPACT_ATOMS: atom_id res chain seq x y z
N MET A 1 -0.95 15.13 -2.03
CA MET A 1 -0.79 15.57 -0.62
C MET A 1 -0.65 14.37 0.31
N ALA A 2 -1.59 13.41 0.30
CA ALA A 2 -1.42 12.15 1.07
C ALA A 2 -0.20 11.32 0.68
N LEU A 3 0.03 11.18 -0.63
CA LEU A 3 1.11 10.36 -1.18
C LEU A 3 2.52 10.91 -0.89
N THR A 4 2.66 12.12 -0.32
CA THR A 4 3.98 12.74 -0.11
C THR A 4 4.43 12.77 1.34
N ALA A 5 3.56 12.49 2.31
CA ALA A 5 3.92 12.54 3.73
C ALA A 5 4.94 11.43 4.10
N ASP A 6 4.59 10.16 3.82
CA ASP A 6 5.42 9.01 4.19
C ASP A 6 6.83 9.04 3.56
N PRO A 7 7.01 9.38 2.28
CA PRO A 7 8.37 9.48 1.70
C PRO A 7 9.20 10.60 2.29
N ILE A 8 8.57 11.74 2.63
CA ILE A 8 9.27 12.87 3.24
C ILE A 8 9.71 12.48 4.65
N ALA A 9 8.83 11.88 5.44
CA ALA A 9 9.17 11.36 6.76
C ALA A 9 10.33 10.35 6.66
N SER A 10 10.24 9.38 5.76
CA SER A 10 11.29 8.37 5.59
C SER A 10 12.62 8.95 5.10
N LEU A 11 12.62 10.04 4.32
CA LEU A 11 13.84 10.78 3.95
C LEU A 11 14.45 11.51 5.16
N VAL A 12 13.63 12.09 6.01
CA VAL A 12 14.06 12.76 7.25
C VAL A 12 14.66 11.74 8.21
N ASP A 13 14.01 10.60 8.43
CA ASP A 13 14.53 9.49 9.26
C ASP A 13 15.89 9.02 8.72
N THR A 14 15.99 8.81 7.39
CA THR A 14 17.25 8.40 6.75
C THR A 14 18.35 9.45 6.96
N ALA A 15 18.01 10.74 6.93
CA ALA A 15 18.97 11.81 7.19
C ALA A 15 19.44 11.82 8.65
N PHE A 16 18.54 11.64 9.62
CA PHE A 16 18.92 11.55 11.03
C PHE A 16 19.80 10.33 11.31
N ILE A 17 19.44 9.16 10.78
CA ILE A 17 20.22 7.92 10.97
C ILE A 17 21.59 8.03 10.30
N GLY A 18 21.67 8.66 9.13
CA GLY A 18 22.94 8.87 8.44
C GLY A 18 23.89 9.86 9.12
N GLN A 19 23.39 10.72 10.02
CA GLN A 19 24.21 11.56 10.90
C GLN A 19 24.82 10.78 12.08
N ILE A 20 24.25 9.63 12.45
CA ILE A 20 24.83 8.76 13.50
C ILE A 20 26.10 8.10 12.98
N GLY A 21 26.02 7.47 11.81
CA GLY A 21 27.16 6.80 11.19
C GLY A 21 26.81 5.95 9.98
N ALA A 22 27.83 5.60 9.21
CA ALA A 22 27.68 4.78 8.01
C ALA A 22 27.27 3.34 8.33
N VAL A 23 27.77 2.78 9.45
CA VAL A 23 27.47 1.40 9.86
C VAL A 23 26.00 1.28 10.26
N GLU A 24 25.51 2.24 11.02
CA GLU A 24 24.14 2.37 11.51
C GLU A 24 23.16 2.52 10.34
N LEU A 25 23.45 3.42 9.41
CA LEU A 25 22.64 3.63 8.23
C LEU A 25 22.58 2.39 7.32
N ALA A 26 23.72 1.73 7.13
CA ALA A 26 23.78 0.49 6.35
C ALA A 26 22.97 -0.62 7.01
N ALA A 27 23.13 -0.79 8.33
CA ALA A 27 22.39 -1.75 9.12
C ALA A 27 20.87 -1.53 9.03
N VAL A 28 20.42 -0.28 9.20
CA VAL A 28 19.01 0.09 9.04
C VAL A 28 18.52 -0.19 7.64
N GLY A 29 19.29 0.13 6.60
CA GLY A 29 18.90 -0.11 5.21
C GLY A 29 18.61 -1.58 4.93
N VAL A 30 19.45 -2.50 5.42
CA VAL A 30 19.22 -3.95 5.27
C VAL A 30 17.97 -4.38 6.03
N SER A 31 17.81 -3.93 7.27
CA SER A 31 16.66 -4.27 8.11
C SER A 31 15.34 -3.73 7.53
N ILE A 32 15.33 -2.53 6.95
CA ILE A 32 14.17 -1.97 6.23
C ILE A 32 13.84 -2.82 5.00
N ALA A 33 14.85 -3.23 4.21
CA ALA A 33 14.62 -4.08 3.03
C ALA A 33 13.97 -5.41 3.41
N VAL A 34 14.47 -6.08 4.46
CA VAL A 34 13.88 -7.31 5.02
C VAL A 34 12.45 -7.06 5.49
N PHE A 35 12.25 -6.06 6.35
CA PHE A 35 10.95 -5.76 6.94
C PHE A 35 9.92 -5.47 5.84
N ASN A 36 10.29 -4.67 4.84
CA ASN A 36 9.41 -4.31 3.73
C ASN A 36 9.07 -5.53 2.86
N GLN A 37 10.03 -6.41 2.58
CA GLN A 37 9.79 -7.60 1.77
C GLN A 37 8.81 -8.56 2.45
N VAL A 38 9.00 -8.82 3.75
CA VAL A 38 8.08 -9.67 4.52
C VAL A 38 6.71 -9.00 4.67
N SER A 39 6.68 -7.69 4.95
CA SER A 39 5.44 -6.92 5.07
C SER A 39 4.62 -6.99 3.79
N ARG A 40 5.22 -6.80 2.62
CA ARG A 40 4.45 -6.77 1.36
C ARG A 40 3.77 -8.10 1.03
N ILE A 41 4.36 -9.22 1.44
CA ILE A 41 3.74 -10.55 1.32
C ILE A 41 2.47 -10.64 2.18
N ALA A 42 2.51 -10.08 3.40
CA ALA A 42 1.37 -10.09 4.32
C ALA A 42 0.30 -9.03 4.00
N ILE A 43 0.71 -7.86 3.50
CA ILE A 43 -0.17 -6.71 3.21
C ILE A 43 -1.11 -7.01 2.04
N PHE A 44 -0.60 -7.64 0.98
CA PHE A 44 -1.36 -7.74 -0.26
C PHE A 44 -2.66 -8.55 -0.11
N PRO A 45 -2.66 -9.76 0.49
CA PRO A 45 -3.90 -10.48 0.75
C PRO A 45 -4.87 -9.68 1.62
N LEU A 46 -4.34 -9.00 2.65
CA LEU A 46 -5.13 -8.24 3.60
C LEU A 46 -5.87 -7.06 2.92
N VAL A 47 -5.15 -6.21 2.20
CA VAL A 47 -5.74 -5.01 1.57
C VAL A 47 -6.71 -5.36 0.45
N SER A 48 -6.41 -6.39 -0.34
CA SER A 48 -7.28 -6.84 -1.45
C SER A 48 -8.62 -7.38 -0.92
N VAL A 49 -8.56 -8.23 0.12
CA VAL A 49 -9.74 -8.82 0.77
C VAL A 49 -10.55 -7.72 1.45
N THR A 50 -9.94 -6.95 2.36
CA THR A 50 -10.64 -5.91 3.14
C THR A 50 -11.41 -4.91 2.27
N THR A 51 -10.77 -4.34 1.25
CA THR A 51 -11.38 -3.27 0.44
C THR A 51 -12.57 -3.78 -0.37
N SER A 52 -12.47 -5.01 -0.91
CA SER A 52 -13.50 -5.58 -1.77
C SER A 52 -14.75 -6.01 -0.98
N PHE A 53 -14.55 -6.77 0.11
CA PHE A 53 -15.67 -7.26 0.93
C PHE A 53 -16.43 -6.12 1.61
N VAL A 54 -15.71 -5.13 2.16
CA VAL A 54 -16.35 -3.98 2.82
C VAL A 54 -17.11 -3.11 1.82
N ALA A 55 -16.60 -2.95 0.60
CA ALA A 55 -17.30 -2.19 -0.44
C ALA A 55 -18.58 -2.91 -0.91
N GLU A 56 -18.56 -4.25 -0.98
CA GLU A 56 -19.73 -5.07 -1.32
C GLU A 56 -20.80 -4.98 -0.21
N GLU A 57 -20.40 -5.13 1.06
CA GLU A 57 -21.32 -5.04 2.22
C GLU A 57 -21.90 -3.62 2.41
N ASP A 58 -21.10 -2.55 2.23
CA ASP A 58 -21.63 -1.18 2.32
C ASP A 58 -22.60 -0.86 1.16
N ALA A 59 -22.39 -1.44 -0.02
CA ALA A 59 -23.29 -1.27 -1.16
C ALA A 59 -24.62 -2.01 -0.96
N THR A 60 -24.59 -3.25 -0.46
CA THR A 60 -25.81 -4.02 -0.17
C THR A 60 -26.61 -3.41 0.98
N CYS A 61 -25.98 -2.92 2.04
CA CYS A 61 -26.67 -2.18 3.11
C CYS A 61 -27.36 -0.92 2.58
N LYS A 62 -26.73 -0.16 1.69
CA LYS A 62 -27.34 1.04 1.08
C LYS A 62 -28.55 0.70 0.22
N MET A 63 -28.44 -0.32 -0.64
CA MET A 63 -29.58 -0.77 -1.46
C MET A 63 -30.76 -1.22 -0.58
N ALA A 64 -30.51 -1.98 0.49
CA ALA A 64 -31.55 -2.39 1.42
C ALA A 64 -32.20 -1.20 2.16
N SER A 65 -31.43 -0.15 2.46
CA SER A 65 -31.95 1.08 3.08
C SER A 65 -32.82 1.89 2.10
N GLU A 66 -32.38 2.02 0.84
CA GLU A 66 -33.11 2.71 -0.23
C GLU A 66 -34.40 1.97 -0.61
N GLU A 67 -34.40 0.64 -0.63
CA GLU A 67 -35.61 -0.18 -0.82
C GLU A 67 -36.61 -0.01 0.33
N PHE A 68 -36.13 0.13 1.56
CA PHE A 68 -36.98 0.38 2.73
C PHE A 68 -37.59 1.79 2.70
N GLU A 69 -36.81 2.82 2.32
CA GLU A 69 -37.30 4.20 2.15
C GLU A 69 -38.32 4.33 1.00
N CYS A 70 -38.09 3.64 -0.14
CA CYS A 70 -39.07 3.57 -1.23
C CYS A 70 -40.35 2.83 -0.82
N GLY A 71 -40.22 1.73 -0.05
CA GLY A 71 -41.36 0.97 0.46
C GLY A 71 -42.22 1.75 1.47
N GLU A 72 -41.62 2.60 2.31
CA GLU A 72 -42.36 3.51 3.19
C GLU A 72 -43.04 4.65 2.41
N GLN A 73 -42.43 5.16 1.33
CA GLN A 73 -43.07 6.16 0.46
C GLN A 73 -44.26 5.59 -0.32
N GLU A 74 -44.20 4.35 -0.80
CA GLU A 74 -45.36 3.68 -1.41
C GLU A 74 -46.43 3.30 -0.37
N GLY A 75 -46.03 2.93 0.85
CA GLY A 75 -46.95 2.63 1.96
C GLY A 75 -47.66 3.84 2.57
N THR A 76 -47.20 5.06 2.31
CA THR A 76 -47.80 6.31 2.84
C THR A 76 -48.82 6.92 1.87
N PHE A 77 -49.06 6.31 0.70
CA PHE A 77 -49.99 6.81 -0.32
C PHE A 77 -51.20 5.87 -0.55
N SER A 78 -51.84 5.35 0.50
CA SER A 78 -53.14 4.66 0.36
C SER A 78 -53.84 4.39 1.70
N ILE A 79 -53.96 5.41 2.56
CA ILE A 79 -55.02 5.41 3.58
C ILE A 79 -55.64 6.81 3.58
N ASP A 80 -56.51 7.08 2.62
CA ASP A 80 -57.67 7.91 2.89
C ASP A 80 -58.81 7.65 1.90
N SER A 81 -60.00 7.56 2.49
CA SER A 81 -61.33 7.53 1.87
C SER A 81 -61.92 6.17 1.44
N GLU A 82 -63.17 5.99 1.87
CA GLU A 82 -64.15 4.94 1.56
C GLU A 82 -63.89 3.57 2.23
N MET A 83 -64.68 3.10 3.20
CA MET A 83 -66.14 2.98 3.16
C MET A 83 -66.69 2.83 4.61
N LYS A 84 -67.52 3.80 5.01
CA LYS A 84 -68.45 3.71 6.14
C LYS A 84 -69.75 3.19 5.55
N GLU A 85 -70.23 1.99 5.92
CA GLU A 85 -71.67 1.68 6.08
C GLU A 85 -71.96 0.17 6.35
N LEU A 86 -72.85 -0.05 7.34
CA LEU A 86 -73.82 -1.17 7.50
C LEU A 86 -73.22 -2.57 7.84
N ILE A 87 -73.48 -3.21 8.99
CA ILE A 87 -74.72 -3.91 9.43
C ILE A 87 -74.60 -4.28 10.95
N PRO A 88 -75.70 -4.47 11.72
CA PRO A 88 -75.70 -4.54 13.20
C PRO A 88 -75.56 -5.95 13.82
N ARG A 89 -75.32 -5.95 15.14
CA ARG A 89 -75.17 -7.07 16.10
C ARG A 89 -76.35 -8.06 16.14
N ASN A 90 -76.05 -9.36 16.36
CA ASN A 90 -76.79 -10.28 17.24
C ASN A 90 -75.94 -11.55 17.54
N ASP A 91 -75.87 -11.93 18.83
CA ASP A 91 -75.26 -13.13 19.45
C ASP A 91 -76.19 -14.38 19.39
N PRO A 92 -75.83 -15.59 19.90
CA PRO A 92 -74.55 -16.30 19.99
C PRO A 92 -74.62 -17.80 19.53
N GLU A 93 -73.49 -18.50 19.66
CA GLU A 93 -73.28 -19.97 19.79
C GLU A 93 -72.60 -20.74 18.64
N ARG A 94 -71.50 -21.39 19.07
CA ARG A 94 -70.84 -22.64 18.65
C ARG A 94 -69.49 -22.57 17.91
N THR A 95 -68.54 -23.18 18.63
CA THR A 95 -67.41 -24.03 18.19
C THR A 95 -66.14 -23.38 17.63
N VAL A 96 -65.28 -23.02 18.58
CA VAL A 96 -63.83 -23.31 18.67
C VAL A 96 -63.18 -23.90 17.42
N HIS A 97 -62.36 -23.09 16.73
CA HIS A 97 -61.08 -23.52 16.19
C HIS A 97 -60.08 -22.35 16.24
N ASN A 98 -58.93 -22.63 16.85
CA ASN A 98 -57.82 -21.71 17.12
C ASN A 98 -57.31 -21.00 15.85
N SER A 99 -57.30 -19.67 15.89
CA SER A 99 -56.33 -18.86 15.13
C SER A 99 -55.88 -17.69 15.99
N SER A 100 -54.57 -17.60 16.20
CA SER A 100 -53.91 -16.50 16.86
C SER A 100 -52.79 -16.02 15.94
N PRO A 101 -52.83 -14.78 15.42
CA PRO A 101 -51.63 -14.03 15.12
C PRO A 101 -51.34 -13.15 16.33
N CYS A 102 -50.34 -13.54 17.13
CA CYS A 102 -49.80 -12.66 18.16
C CYS A 102 -49.15 -11.45 17.49
N SER A 103 -49.79 -10.30 17.70
CA SER A 103 -49.16 -9.04 18.09
C SER A 103 -47.65 -9.10 18.30
N ASP A 104 -46.90 -8.44 17.42
CA ASP A 104 -45.78 -7.58 17.81
C ASP A 104 -45.57 -6.52 16.71
N LYS A 105 -46.42 -5.49 16.72
CA LYS A 105 -46.08 -4.21 16.10
C LYS A 105 -45.16 -3.48 17.07
N SER A 106 -43.86 -3.76 16.99
CA SER A 106 -42.85 -2.86 17.53
C SER A 106 -42.89 -1.57 16.71
N ILE A 107 -43.55 -0.56 17.25
CA ILE A 107 -43.45 0.83 16.81
C ILE A 107 -41.98 1.21 16.96
N CYS A 108 -41.24 1.15 15.85
CA CYS A 108 -39.85 1.56 15.79
C CYS A 108 -39.85 3.09 15.85
N THR A 109 -39.63 3.60 17.06
CA THR A 109 -39.46 5.03 17.27
C THR A 109 -38.12 5.40 16.64
N ILE A 110 -38.16 6.12 15.51
CA ILE A 110 -36.98 6.61 14.80
C ILE A 110 -36.16 7.48 15.76
N LYS A 111 -35.14 6.88 16.39
CA LYS A 111 -34.06 7.63 17.03
C LYS A 111 -33.12 8.05 15.91
N LEU A 112 -33.18 9.33 15.58
CA LEU A 112 -32.21 10.03 14.73
C LEU A 112 -30.84 10.07 15.45
N GLY A 113 -30.16 8.93 15.51
CA GLY A 113 -28.87 8.77 16.17
C GLY A 113 -28.02 7.82 15.34
N ARG A 114 -27.21 8.38 14.43
CA ARG A 114 -26.16 7.76 13.62
C ARG A 114 -26.01 6.25 13.88
N GLU A 115 -26.83 5.43 13.22
CA GLU A 115 -26.79 3.98 13.39
C GLU A 115 -25.39 3.48 13.04
N ARG A 116 -24.77 2.73 13.95
CA ARG A 116 -23.48 2.12 13.72
C ARG A 116 -23.66 1.06 12.64
N LYS A 117 -22.85 1.12 11.58
CA LYS A 117 -22.98 0.16 10.49
C LYS A 117 -22.52 -1.22 10.97
N HIS A 118 -23.28 -2.26 10.66
CA HIS A 118 -22.90 -3.63 10.97
C HIS A 118 -22.15 -4.25 9.78
N ILE A 119 -20.82 -4.42 9.91
CA ILE A 119 -19.96 -4.85 8.81
C ILE A 119 -19.05 -5.97 9.31
N PRO A 120 -19.51 -7.23 9.32
CA PRO A 120 -18.77 -8.36 9.86
C PRO A 120 -17.43 -8.59 9.15
N SER A 121 -17.32 -8.21 7.87
CA SER A 121 -16.04 -8.25 7.14
C SER A 121 -14.97 -7.34 7.74
N ALA A 122 -15.34 -6.23 8.38
CA ALA A 122 -14.40 -5.35 9.07
C ALA A 122 -13.78 -6.03 10.30
N SER A 123 -14.58 -6.74 11.12
CA SER A 123 -14.07 -7.51 12.26
C SER A 123 -13.11 -8.63 11.83
N SER A 124 -13.49 -9.39 10.80
CA SER A 124 -12.65 -10.47 10.26
C SER A 124 -11.34 -9.95 9.65
N ALA A 125 -11.40 -8.83 8.95
CA ALA A 125 -10.23 -8.11 8.43
C ALA A 125 -9.24 -7.71 9.53
N LEU A 126 -9.74 -7.12 10.63
CA LEU A 126 -8.91 -6.73 11.77
C LEU A 126 -8.28 -7.94 12.45
N ALA A 127 -9.04 -9.03 12.63
CA ALA A 127 -8.53 -10.28 13.21
C ALA A 127 -7.41 -10.88 12.34
N ILE A 128 -7.63 -11.01 11.02
CA ILE A 128 -6.61 -11.51 10.08
C ILE A 128 -5.38 -10.59 10.08
N GLY A 129 -5.57 -9.27 10.03
CA GLY A 129 -4.47 -8.30 10.05
C GLY A 129 -3.64 -8.40 11.33
N GLY A 130 -4.29 -8.54 12.48
CA GLY A 130 -3.63 -8.74 13.77
C GLY A 130 -2.85 -10.05 13.85
N ILE A 131 -3.44 -11.16 13.42
CA ILE A 131 -2.79 -12.48 13.42
C ILE A 131 -1.58 -12.49 12.47
N LEU A 132 -1.76 -12.02 11.23
CA LEU A 132 -0.66 -11.94 10.26
C LEU A 132 0.45 -11.01 10.75
N GLY A 133 0.10 -9.91 11.43
CA GLY A 133 1.06 -8.93 11.92
C GLY A 133 1.86 -9.46 13.10
N LEU A 134 1.20 -10.18 14.01
CA LEU A 134 1.86 -10.89 15.10
C LEU A 134 2.76 -12.01 14.56
N LEU A 135 2.28 -12.81 13.61
CA LEU A 135 3.07 -13.86 12.98
C LEU A 135 4.31 -13.28 12.29
N GLN A 136 4.15 -12.19 11.53
CA GLN A 136 5.26 -11.46 10.93
C GLN A 136 6.26 -10.97 11.99
N ALA A 137 5.78 -10.38 13.09
CA ALA A 137 6.65 -9.91 14.16
C ALA A 137 7.48 -11.06 14.77
N LEU A 138 6.84 -12.19 15.08
CA LEU A 138 7.51 -13.36 15.65
C LEU A 138 8.56 -13.93 14.68
N ILE A 139 8.21 -14.08 13.39
CA ILE A 139 9.15 -14.58 12.37
C ILE A 139 10.37 -13.67 12.25
N LEU A 140 10.17 -12.35 12.22
CA LEU A 140 11.27 -11.40 12.09
C LEU A 140 12.11 -11.28 13.36
N ILE A 141 11.51 -11.38 14.55
CA ILE A 141 12.23 -11.32 15.83
C ILE A 141 13.09 -12.57 16.02
N PHE A 142 12.51 -13.76 15.91
CA PHE A 142 13.24 -15.01 16.09
C PHE A 142 14.14 -15.36 14.91
N GLY A 143 13.80 -14.89 13.71
CA GLY A 143 14.55 -15.09 12.48
C GLY A 143 15.55 -13.97 12.14
N ALA A 144 15.72 -12.94 12.99
CA ALA A 144 16.50 -11.75 12.65
C ALA A 144 17.92 -12.08 12.15
N ILE A 145 18.68 -12.85 12.94
CA ILE A 145 20.07 -13.22 12.61
C ILE A 145 20.16 -14.05 11.32
N PRO A 146 19.45 -15.19 11.16
CA PRO A 146 19.57 -15.98 9.93
C PRO A 146 19.10 -15.22 8.69
N ILE A 147 18.08 -14.36 8.81
CA ILE A 147 17.60 -13.54 7.69
C ILE A 147 18.63 -12.47 7.31
N LEU A 148 19.24 -11.78 8.30
CA LEU A 148 20.29 -10.80 8.05
C LEU A 148 21.55 -11.44 7.44
N ASN A 149 21.92 -12.63 7.91
CA ASN A 149 23.01 -13.42 7.32
C ASN A 149 22.71 -13.79 5.86
N PHE A 150 21.47 -14.18 5.54
CA PHE A 150 21.03 -14.45 4.17
C PHE A 150 21.10 -13.19 3.29
N MET A 151 20.77 -12.03 3.86
CA MET A 151 20.93 -10.72 3.21
C MET A 151 22.40 -10.33 3.00
N GLY A 152 23.35 -11.12 3.52
CA GLY A 152 24.78 -10.93 3.30
C GLY A 152 25.47 -10.07 4.36
N VAL A 153 24.80 -9.80 5.48
CA VAL A 153 25.45 -9.24 6.66
C VAL A 153 26.23 -10.36 7.34
N LYS A 154 27.56 -10.29 7.29
CA LYS A 154 28.42 -11.35 7.85
C LYS A 154 28.41 -11.31 9.39
N PRO A 155 28.67 -12.45 10.08
CA PRO A 155 28.74 -12.51 11.55
C PRO A 155 29.77 -11.58 12.20
N ASP A 156 30.87 -11.31 11.50
CA ASP A 156 31.96 -10.42 11.90
C ASP A 156 31.74 -8.97 11.47
N SER A 157 30.63 -8.67 10.78
CA SER A 157 30.34 -7.33 10.30
C SER A 157 29.92 -6.41 11.45
N PRO A 158 30.45 -5.17 11.51
CA PRO A 158 30.01 -4.19 12.50
C PRO A 158 28.53 -3.80 12.33
N MET A 159 27.91 -4.11 11.18
CA MET A 159 26.50 -3.84 10.91
C MET A 159 25.54 -4.84 11.56
N LEU A 160 25.99 -6.03 11.95
CA LEU A 160 25.08 -7.10 12.37
C LEU A 160 24.32 -6.74 13.65
N THR A 161 25.02 -6.23 14.67
CA THR A 161 24.40 -5.88 15.95
C THR A 161 23.38 -4.76 15.80
N PRO A 162 23.70 -3.60 15.17
CA PRO A 162 22.70 -2.55 14.93
C PRO A 162 21.54 -3.02 14.03
N ALA A 163 21.81 -3.85 13.03
CA ALA A 163 20.78 -4.34 12.11
C ALA A 163 19.78 -5.25 12.85
N CYS A 164 20.28 -6.15 13.69
CA CYS A 164 19.48 -7.04 14.51
C CYS A 164 18.64 -6.26 15.53
N GLN A 165 19.24 -5.31 16.25
CA GLN A 165 18.52 -4.44 17.18
C GLN A 165 17.40 -3.65 16.48
N TYR A 166 17.71 -3.03 15.34
CA TYR A 166 16.70 -2.30 14.57
C TYR A 166 15.58 -3.22 14.08
N LEU A 167 15.92 -4.36 13.46
CA LEU A 167 14.95 -5.28 12.87
C LEU A 167 14.02 -5.85 13.93
N THR A 168 14.56 -6.29 15.07
CA THR A 168 13.75 -6.85 16.16
C THR A 168 12.81 -5.82 16.77
N LEU A 169 13.30 -4.61 17.08
CA LEU A 169 12.46 -3.53 17.61
C LEU A 169 11.42 -3.08 16.59
N ARG A 170 11.82 -2.84 15.33
CA ARG A 170 10.93 -2.42 14.25
C ARG A 170 9.81 -3.43 13.98
N SER A 171 10.09 -4.72 14.20
CA SER A 171 9.14 -5.82 14.04
C SER A 171 7.99 -5.78 15.05
N LEU A 172 8.18 -5.19 16.23
CA LEU A 172 7.10 -4.97 17.20
C LEU A 172 6.02 -4.03 16.67
N GLY A 173 6.32 -3.23 15.64
CA GLY A 173 5.37 -2.38 14.92
C GLY A 173 4.61 -3.10 13.80
N ALA A 174 4.99 -4.32 13.42
CA ALA A 174 4.32 -5.06 12.35
C ALA A 174 2.80 -5.30 12.60
N PRO A 175 2.35 -5.65 13.83
CA PRO A 175 0.94 -5.77 14.14
C PRO A 175 0.18 -4.46 13.89
N ALA A 176 0.74 -3.34 14.34
CA ALA A 176 0.13 -2.02 14.15
C ALA A 176 0.07 -1.61 12.67
N VAL A 177 1.12 -1.89 11.89
CA VAL A 177 1.16 -1.60 10.45
C VAL A 177 0.05 -2.38 9.71
N LEU A 178 -0.04 -3.70 9.91
CA LEU A 178 -1.05 -4.50 9.22
C LEU A 178 -2.47 -4.17 9.68
N LEU A 179 -2.68 -3.93 10.98
CA LEU A 179 -3.98 -3.50 11.50
C LEU A 179 -4.39 -2.15 10.89
N SER A 180 -3.46 -1.20 10.84
CA SER A 180 -3.69 0.12 10.21
C SER A 180 -4.06 -0.04 8.73
N LEU A 181 -3.37 -0.89 7.98
CA LEU A 181 -3.67 -1.12 6.56
C LEU A 181 -5.02 -1.79 6.35
N ALA A 182 -5.42 -2.72 7.22
CA ALA A 182 -6.76 -3.30 7.22
C ALA A 182 -7.83 -2.22 7.44
N MET A 183 -7.66 -1.38 8.47
CA MET A 183 -8.58 -0.26 8.75
C MET A 183 -8.64 0.74 7.60
N GLN A 184 -7.51 1.05 6.98
CA GLN A 184 -7.48 1.90 5.79
C GLN A 184 -8.20 1.27 4.59
N GLY A 185 -8.17 -0.07 4.45
CA GLY A 185 -8.99 -0.79 3.48
C GLY A 185 -10.49 -0.63 3.77
N VAL A 186 -10.89 -0.76 5.05
CA VAL A 186 -12.27 -0.57 5.51
C VAL A 186 -12.77 0.85 5.23
N PHE A 187 -12.03 1.88 5.66
CA PHE A 187 -12.38 3.29 5.41
C PHE A 187 -12.44 3.63 3.92
N ARG A 188 -11.53 3.08 3.10
CA ARG A 188 -11.59 3.22 1.64
C ARG A 188 -12.84 2.56 1.04
N GLY A 189 -13.27 1.42 1.58
CA GLY A 189 -14.55 0.79 1.25
C GLY A 189 -15.74 1.73 1.51
N PHE A 190 -15.71 2.48 2.61
CA PHE A 190 -16.71 3.54 2.92
C PHE A 190 -16.57 4.81 2.09
N LYS A 191 -15.59 4.87 1.18
CA LYS A 191 -15.20 6.07 0.42
C LYS A 191 -14.68 7.22 1.30
N ASP A 192 -14.26 6.95 2.54
CA ASP A 192 -13.56 7.92 3.39
C ASP A 192 -12.04 7.78 3.25
N THR A 193 -11.46 8.66 2.44
CA THR A 193 -10.00 8.73 2.24
C THR A 193 -9.32 9.77 3.11
N LYS A 194 -10.09 10.64 3.79
CA LYS A 194 -9.55 11.73 4.62
C LYS A 194 -9.09 11.20 5.97
N THR A 195 -9.80 10.22 6.52
CA THR A 195 -9.51 9.63 7.82
C THR A 195 -8.15 8.93 7.89
N PRO A 196 -7.88 7.94 7.01
CA PRO A 196 -6.54 7.39 6.78
C PRO A 196 -5.46 8.47 6.70
N LEU A 197 -5.70 9.50 5.89
CA LEU A 197 -4.74 10.55 5.63
C LEU A 197 -4.35 11.33 6.90
N TYR A 198 -5.33 11.82 7.66
CA TYR A 198 -5.02 12.57 8.89
C TYR A 198 -4.30 11.72 9.93
N ALA A 199 -4.67 10.44 10.05
CA ALA A 199 -3.99 9.51 10.95
C ALA A 199 -2.53 9.32 10.54
N THR A 200 -2.25 9.05 9.26
CA THR A 200 -0.89 8.90 8.74
C THR A 200 -0.05 10.16 8.94
N VAL A 201 -0.58 11.34 8.61
CA VAL A 201 0.15 12.60 8.82
C VAL A 201 0.46 12.86 10.29
N ALA A 202 -0.46 12.55 11.20
CA ALA A 202 -0.21 12.67 12.64
C ALA A 202 0.86 11.68 13.12
N GLY A 203 0.84 10.45 12.60
CA GLY A 203 1.86 9.43 12.86
C GLY A 203 3.24 9.84 12.36
N ASP A 204 3.34 10.25 11.10
CA ASP A 204 4.60 10.69 10.49
C ASP A 204 5.18 11.92 11.19
N ALA A 205 4.34 12.90 11.53
CA ALA A 205 4.78 14.06 12.31
C ALA A 205 5.30 13.64 13.70
N THR A 206 4.63 12.68 14.35
CA THR A 206 5.09 12.11 15.61
C THR A 206 6.43 11.40 15.43
N ASN A 207 6.61 10.64 14.34
CA ASN A 207 7.86 9.94 14.04
C ASN A 207 9.02 10.93 13.88
N ILE A 208 8.83 11.97 13.06
CA ILE A 208 9.82 13.01 12.81
C ILE A 208 10.23 13.75 14.10
N ILE A 209 9.30 13.94 15.04
CA ILE A 209 9.56 14.59 16.33
C ILE A 209 10.28 13.63 17.30
N LEU A 210 9.83 12.39 17.39
CA LEU A 210 10.37 11.40 18.33
C LEU A 210 11.75 10.90 17.92
N ASP A 211 12.05 10.87 16.62
CA ASP A 211 13.33 10.43 16.07
C ASP A 211 14.54 11.15 16.71
N PRO A 212 14.68 12.48 16.63
CA PRO A 212 15.81 13.17 17.24
C PRO A 212 15.83 13.08 18.77
N ILE A 213 14.66 12.96 19.42
CA ILE A 213 14.56 12.78 20.88
C ILE A 213 15.17 11.44 21.28
N PHE A 214 14.73 10.33 20.69
CA PHE A 214 15.24 9.01 21.05
C PHE A 214 16.67 8.79 20.56
N MET A 215 17.03 9.27 19.37
CA MET A 215 18.37 9.09 18.81
C MET A 215 19.42 9.92 19.54
N PHE A 216 19.20 11.24 19.68
CA PHE A 216 20.23 12.17 20.13
C PHE A 216 20.09 12.59 21.59
N VAL A 217 18.87 12.72 22.13
CA VAL A 217 18.67 13.15 23.53
C VAL A 217 18.79 11.98 24.49
N PHE A 218 18.15 10.85 24.17
CA PHE A 218 18.26 9.62 24.97
C PHE A 218 19.42 8.71 24.57
N HIS A 219 20.18 9.10 23.56
CA HIS A 219 21.37 8.38 23.09
C HIS A 219 21.11 6.89 22.74
N LEU A 220 19.88 6.55 22.30
CA LEU A 220 19.52 5.18 21.93
C LEU A 220 19.99 4.80 20.52
N GLY A 221 20.54 5.76 19.77
CA GLY A 221 21.03 5.57 18.40
C GLY A 221 19.96 4.93 17.50
N VAL A 222 20.36 3.90 16.75
CA VAL A 222 19.48 3.18 15.82
C VAL A 222 18.25 2.56 16.50
N SER A 223 18.39 2.10 17.76
CA SER A 223 17.25 1.55 18.52
C SER A 223 16.20 2.62 18.79
N GLY A 224 16.64 3.88 18.96
CA GLY A 224 15.75 5.03 19.14
C GLY A 224 14.86 5.27 17.92
N ALA A 225 15.41 5.22 16.71
CA ALA A 225 14.65 5.34 15.46
C ALA A 225 13.61 4.21 15.31
N ALA A 226 13.97 2.97 15.66
CA ALA A 226 13.02 1.85 15.62
C ALA A 226 11.85 2.08 16.59
N ILE A 227 12.13 2.53 17.82
CA ILE A 227 11.12 2.80 18.85
C ILE A 227 10.19 3.94 18.43
N ALA A 228 10.75 5.05 17.94
CA ALA A 228 9.99 6.19 17.43
C ALA A 228 9.01 5.76 16.34
N HIS A 229 9.47 4.93 15.41
CA HIS A 229 8.64 4.40 14.35
C HIS A 229 7.55 3.46 14.88
N VAL A 230 7.87 2.58 15.83
CA VAL A 230 6.88 1.67 16.45
C VAL A 230 5.77 2.48 17.15
N ILE A 231 6.13 3.48 17.97
CA ILE A 231 5.17 4.35 18.66
C ILE A 231 4.25 5.04 17.65
N SER A 232 4.82 5.57 16.57
CA SER A 232 4.09 6.27 15.52
C SER A 232 3.10 5.34 14.80
N GLN A 233 3.49 4.10 14.50
CA GLN A 233 2.59 3.10 13.91
C GLN A 233 1.43 2.71 14.84
N TYR A 234 1.69 2.57 16.14
CA TYR A 234 0.62 2.32 17.11
C TYR A 234 -0.30 3.53 17.28
N LEU A 235 0.22 4.75 17.18
CA LEU A 235 -0.61 5.96 17.18
C LEU A 235 -1.56 6.00 15.98
N ILE A 236 -1.06 5.71 14.77
CA ILE A 236 -1.89 5.60 13.56
C ILE A 236 -2.98 4.54 13.77
N ALA A 237 -2.59 3.35 14.23
CA ALA A 237 -3.52 2.26 14.48
C ALA A 237 -4.60 2.66 15.50
N LEU A 238 -4.23 3.33 16.58
CA LEU A 238 -5.16 3.75 17.63
C LEU A 238 -6.15 4.82 17.14
N ILE A 239 -5.68 5.83 16.40
CA ILE A 239 -6.54 6.87 15.83
C ILE A 239 -7.59 6.24 14.88
N LEU A 240 -7.13 5.34 14.00
CA LEU A 240 -8.00 4.64 13.07
C LEU A 240 -8.99 3.72 13.77
N LEU A 241 -8.53 2.96 14.77
CA LEU A 241 -9.38 2.03 15.52
C LEU A 241 -10.45 2.78 16.31
N TRP A 242 -10.06 3.86 16.98
CA TRP A 242 -10.99 4.70 17.72
C TRP A 242 -12.07 5.31 16.82
N ARG A 243 -11.68 5.76 15.61
CA ARG A 243 -12.65 6.27 14.65
C ARG A 243 -13.52 5.17 14.06
N LEU A 244 -12.96 3.99 13.81
CA LEU A 244 -13.70 2.86 13.29
C LEU A 244 -14.76 2.37 14.29
N LEU A 245 -14.40 2.25 15.57
CA LEU A 245 -15.32 1.87 16.66
C LEU A 245 -16.47 2.87 16.87
N ARG A 246 -16.33 4.11 16.39
CA ARG A 246 -17.41 5.10 16.40
C ARG A 246 -18.36 4.97 15.21
N GLU A 247 -17.91 4.41 14.10
CA GLU A 247 -18.66 4.31 12.84
C GLU A 247 -19.24 2.90 12.61
N VAL A 248 -18.65 1.86 13.21
CA VAL A 248 -18.98 0.44 13.00
C VAL A 248 -19.07 -0.30 14.34
N ASP A 249 -20.10 -1.14 14.50
CA ASP A 249 -20.16 -2.08 15.63
C ASP A 249 -19.32 -3.32 15.32
N VAL A 250 -18.16 -3.40 15.96
CA VAL A 250 -17.21 -4.53 15.82
C VAL A 250 -17.71 -5.70 16.66
N LEU A 251 -18.49 -6.59 16.04
CA LEU A 251 -18.94 -7.87 16.63
C LEU A 251 -17.90 -8.98 16.47
N PRO A 252 -18.02 -10.12 17.19
CA PRO A 252 -17.07 -11.23 17.13
C PRO A 252 -16.91 -11.75 15.69
N PRO A 253 -15.69 -12.08 15.25
CA PRO A 253 -15.43 -12.45 13.87
C PRO A 253 -16.17 -13.74 13.48
N SER A 254 -17.06 -13.66 12.48
CA SER A 254 -17.59 -14.84 11.79
C SER A 254 -16.60 -15.23 10.69
N ILE A 255 -15.87 -16.33 10.90
CA ILE A 255 -14.90 -16.87 9.93
C ILE A 255 -15.61 -17.56 8.74
N LYS A 256 -16.94 -17.76 8.81
CA LYS A 256 -17.71 -18.54 7.83
C LYS A 256 -18.16 -17.76 6.59
N ASP A 257 -18.15 -16.42 6.62
CA ASP A 257 -18.69 -15.59 5.52
C ASP A 257 -17.62 -15.08 4.54
N LEU A 258 -16.34 -15.36 4.81
CA LEU A 258 -15.25 -15.02 3.90
C LEU A 258 -15.28 -15.97 2.69
N GLN A 259 -15.82 -15.52 1.55
CA GLN A 259 -15.65 -16.17 0.25
C GLN A 259 -14.21 -16.05 -0.28
N PHE A 260 -13.24 -16.47 0.55
CA PHE A 260 -11.80 -16.33 0.37
C PHE A 260 -11.30 -16.96 -0.95
N SER A 261 -11.93 -18.07 -1.36
CA SER A 261 -11.55 -18.84 -2.56
C SER A 261 -11.82 -18.11 -3.88
N ARG A 262 -12.91 -17.33 -3.99
CA ARG A 262 -13.36 -16.75 -5.26
C ARG A 262 -12.49 -15.57 -5.72
N PHE A 263 -11.96 -14.79 -4.77
CA PHE A 263 -11.10 -13.64 -5.04
C PHE A 263 -9.59 -13.96 -5.03
N LEU A 264 -9.18 -15.09 -4.43
CA LEU A 264 -7.78 -15.50 -4.37
C LEU A 264 -7.16 -15.74 -5.75
N LYS A 265 -7.92 -16.21 -6.75
CA LYS A 265 -7.34 -16.61 -8.04
C LYS A 265 -6.77 -15.43 -8.85
N ASN A 266 -7.51 -14.31 -8.94
CA ASN A 266 -7.02 -13.09 -9.58
C ASN A 266 -6.07 -12.29 -8.67
N SER A 267 -6.28 -12.37 -7.35
CA SER A 267 -5.38 -11.75 -6.36
C SER A 267 -4.00 -12.39 -6.35
N PHE A 268 -3.89 -13.71 -6.57
CA PHE A 268 -2.61 -14.41 -6.57
C PHE A 268 -1.67 -13.94 -7.69
N LEU A 269 -2.19 -13.64 -8.88
CA LEU A 269 -1.39 -13.10 -9.98
C LEU A 269 -0.79 -11.72 -9.62
N LEU A 270 -1.61 -10.86 -9.00
CA LEU A 270 -1.17 -9.55 -8.54
C LEU A 270 -0.22 -9.65 -7.33
N LEU A 271 -0.40 -10.64 -6.46
CA LEU A 271 0.55 -10.95 -5.40
C LEU A 271 1.91 -11.36 -5.97
N ALA A 272 1.92 -12.28 -6.94
CA ALA A 272 3.14 -12.72 -7.62
C ALA A 272 3.87 -11.55 -8.29
N ARG A 273 3.12 -10.63 -8.92
CA ARG A 273 3.64 -9.36 -9.44
C ARG A 273 4.33 -8.53 -8.37
N VAL A 274 3.64 -8.28 -7.25
CA VAL A 274 4.16 -7.45 -6.15
C VAL A 274 5.43 -8.06 -5.59
N ILE A 275 5.43 -9.37 -5.31
CA ILE A 275 6.61 -10.09 -4.81
C ILE A 275 7.77 -10.00 -5.81
N ALA A 276 7.52 -10.24 -7.09
CA ALA A 276 8.56 -10.20 -8.13
C ALA A 276 9.22 -8.81 -8.22
N VAL A 277 8.40 -7.75 -8.21
CA VAL A 277 8.86 -6.35 -8.24
C VAL A 277 9.69 -6.00 -7.00
N THR A 278 9.24 -6.40 -5.82
CA THR A 278 9.88 -5.99 -4.55
C THR A 278 11.11 -6.82 -4.25
N PHE A 279 11.13 -8.07 -4.70
CA PHE A 279 12.26 -8.95 -4.55
C PHE A 279 13.48 -8.40 -5.29
N CYS A 280 13.32 -7.79 -6.47
CA CYS A 280 14.43 -7.16 -7.20
C CYS A 280 15.12 -6.06 -6.37
N VAL A 281 14.34 -5.20 -5.73
CA VAL A 281 14.87 -4.11 -4.88
C VAL A 281 15.50 -4.68 -3.61
N THR A 282 14.88 -5.69 -2.99
CA THR A 282 15.41 -6.36 -1.80
C THR A 282 16.72 -7.11 -2.10
N LEU A 283 16.80 -7.74 -3.27
CA LEU A 283 18.03 -8.38 -3.74
C LEU A 283 19.12 -7.34 -3.98
N ALA A 284 18.80 -6.20 -4.61
CA ALA A 284 19.77 -5.11 -4.78
C ALA A 284 20.34 -4.62 -3.43
N ALA A 285 19.48 -4.46 -2.41
CA ALA A 285 19.92 -4.17 -1.05
C ALA A 285 20.82 -5.28 -0.46
N SER A 286 20.48 -6.55 -0.68
CA SER A 286 21.35 -7.70 -0.34
C SER A 286 22.74 -7.57 -0.96
N MET A 287 22.79 -7.27 -2.26
CA MET A 287 24.05 -7.20 -3.01
C MET A 287 24.90 -6.01 -2.54
N ALA A 288 24.26 -4.89 -2.17
CA ALA A 288 24.94 -3.74 -1.58
C ALA A 288 25.47 -4.06 -0.18
N ALA A 289 24.68 -4.74 0.66
CA ALA A 289 25.08 -5.18 2.00
C ALA A 289 26.31 -6.11 1.96
N ARG A 290 26.38 -7.00 0.98
CA ARG A 290 27.52 -7.92 0.77
C ARG A 290 28.83 -7.21 0.44
N GLN A 291 28.78 -5.99 -0.08
CA GLN A 291 29.97 -5.18 -0.38
C GLN A 291 30.50 -4.43 0.86
N GLY A 292 29.74 -4.37 1.95
CA GLY A 292 30.13 -3.74 3.22
C GLY A 292 29.23 -2.58 3.61
N SER A 293 29.57 -1.94 4.74
CA SER A 293 28.79 -0.85 5.32
C SER A 293 28.79 0.41 4.49
N ILE A 294 29.95 0.84 3.97
CA ILE A 294 30.05 2.08 3.21
C ILE A 294 29.21 2.01 1.91
N PRO A 295 29.31 0.97 1.05
CA PRO A 295 28.45 0.86 -0.12
C PRO A 295 26.97 0.72 0.20
N MET A 296 26.61 -0.02 1.25
CA MET A 296 25.21 -0.17 1.65
C MET A 296 24.60 1.12 2.19
N ALA A 297 25.35 1.92 2.96
CA ALA A 297 24.89 3.23 3.43
C ALA A 297 24.62 4.20 2.27
N ALA A 298 25.56 4.28 1.32
CA ALA A 298 25.39 5.09 0.12
C ALA A 298 24.21 4.61 -0.73
N PHE A 299 24.06 3.29 -0.87
CA PHE A 299 22.95 2.66 -1.57
C PHE A 299 21.61 3.00 -0.91
N GLN A 300 21.52 2.94 0.43
CA GLN A 300 20.30 3.24 1.17
C GLN A 300 19.83 4.68 0.95
N ILE A 301 20.72 5.67 1.04
CA ILE A 301 20.37 7.08 0.78
C ILE A 301 19.87 7.24 -0.67
N CYS A 302 20.65 6.74 -1.63
CA CYS A 302 20.31 6.87 -3.05
C CYS A 302 18.99 6.16 -3.38
N LEU A 303 18.77 4.95 -2.86
CA LEU A 303 17.55 4.17 -3.07
C LEU A 303 16.34 4.87 -2.44
N GLN A 304 16.48 5.42 -1.24
CA GLN A 304 15.39 6.11 -0.56
C GLN A 304 14.93 7.34 -1.35
N ILE A 305 15.88 8.14 -1.85
CA ILE A 305 15.58 9.31 -2.68
C ILE A 305 14.95 8.88 -4.02
N TRP A 306 15.49 7.83 -4.62
CA TRP A 306 14.99 7.27 -5.87
C TRP A 306 13.55 6.75 -5.74
N LEU A 307 13.22 6.05 -4.65
CA LEU A 307 11.86 5.59 -4.35
C LEU A 307 10.92 6.75 -4.01
N ALA A 308 11.37 7.71 -3.20
CA ALA A 308 10.55 8.86 -2.79
C ALA A 308 10.12 9.72 -3.98
N THR A 309 11.05 10.00 -4.89
CA THR A 309 10.75 10.74 -6.13
C THR A 309 9.90 9.93 -7.11
N SER A 310 10.10 8.61 -7.18
CA SER A 310 9.27 7.72 -7.99
C SER A 310 7.80 7.71 -7.55
N LEU A 311 7.49 7.95 -6.27
CA LEU A 311 6.11 7.99 -5.79
C LEU A 311 5.31 9.19 -6.35
N LEU A 312 5.98 10.27 -6.76
CA LEU A 312 5.33 11.37 -7.48
C LEU A 312 4.78 10.90 -8.83
N ALA A 313 5.51 10.02 -9.52
CA ALA A 313 5.04 9.42 -10.76
C ALA A 313 3.92 8.39 -10.54
N ASP A 314 3.93 7.67 -9.42
CA ASP A 314 2.83 6.80 -9.03
C ASP A 314 1.51 7.59 -8.84
N GLY A 315 1.58 8.80 -8.27
CA GLY A 315 0.42 9.70 -8.19
C GLY A 315 -0.17 10.05 -9.57
N LEU A 316 0.69 10.31 -10.56
CA LEU A 316 0.27 10.53 -11.94
C LEU A 316 -0.32 9.25 -12.56
N ALA A 317 0.28 8.10 -12.28
CA ALA A 317 -0.18 6.80 -12.75
C ALA A 317 -1.58 6.45 -12.23
N VAL A 318 -1.87 6.70 -10.95
CA VAL A 318 -3.19 6.49 -10.33
C VAL A 318 -4.24 7.41 -10.96
N ALA A 319 -3.91 8.68 -11.22
CA ALA A 319 -4.81 9.60 -11.93
C ALA A 319 -5.10 9.10 -13.36
N GLY A 320 -4.07 8.65 -14.08
CA GLY A 320 -4.20 8.06 -15.40
C GLY A 320 -5.07 6.80 -15.40
N GLN A 321 -4.86 5.90 -14.43
CA GLN A 321 -5.64 4.68 -14.23
C GLN A 321 -7.14 4.98 -14.12
N ALA A 322 -7.53 5.97 -13.31
CA ALA A 322 -8.94 6.32 -13.10
C ALA A 322 -9.60 6.85 -14.39
N ILE A 323 -8.90 7.72 -15.13
CA ILE A 323 -9.40 8.28 -16.40
C ILE A 323 -9.52 7.18 -17.45
N LEU A 324 -8.52 6.30 -17.57
CA LEU A 324 -8.53 5.19 -18.52
C LEU A 324 -9.63 4.18 -18.20
N ALA A 325 -9.79 3.79 -16.93
CA ALA A 325 -10.83 2.86 -16.51
C ALA A 325 -12.23 3.38 -16.88
N SER A 326 -12.47 4.69 -16.71
CA SER A 326 -13.72 5.31 -17.14
C SER A 326 -13.92 5.29 -18.66
N ALA A 327 -12.87 5.57 -19.44
CA ALA A 327 -12.92 5.55 -20.90
C ALA A 327 -13.18 4.12 -21.44
N PHE A 328 -12.50 3.11 -20.89
CA PHE A 328 -12.73 1.71 -21.23
C PHE A 328 -14.13 1.23 -20.84
N ALA A 329 -14.64 1.63 -19.67
CA ALA A 329 -16.00 1.29 -19.23
C ALA A 329 -17.07 1.86 -20.18
N ARG A 330 -16.84 3.06 -20.75
CA ARG A 330 -17.72 3.70 -21.74
C ARG A 330 -17.49 3.22 -23.18
N ARG A 331 -16.52 2.32 -23.41
CA ARG A 331 -16.05 1.90 -24.75
C ARG A 331 -15.61 3.06 -25.66
N ASP A 332 -15.15 4.15 -25.05
CA ASP A 332 -14.66 5.34 -25.76
C ASP A 332 -13.16 5.18 -26.06
N HIS A 333 -12.88 4.51 -27.18
CA HIS A 333 -11.53 4.18 -27.61
C HIS A 333 -10.68 5.42 -27.95
N ALA A 334 -11.29 6.47 -28.50
CA ALA A 334 -10.60 7.72 -28.82
C ALA A 334 -10.17 8.46 -27.55
N ARG A 335 -11.03 8.48 -26.53
CA ARG A 335 -10.68 9.06 -25.23
C ARG A 335 -9.64 8.22 -24.50
N ALA A 336 -9.70 6.89 -24.60
CA ALA A 336 -8.72 6.01 -23.98
C ALA A 336 -7.30 6.24 -24.54
N THR A 337 -7.16 6.39 -25.87
CA THR A 337 -5.86 6.67 -26.50
C THR A 337 -5.36 8.07 -26.22
N ALA A 338 -6.24 9.08 -26.28
CA ALA A 338 -5.89 10.45 -25.94
C ALA A 338 -5.43 10.57 -24.48
N ALA A 339 -6.12 9.90 -23.55
CA ALA A 339 -5.74 9.86 -22.15
C ALA A 339 -4.40 9.13 -21.93
N ALA A 340 -4.19 7.96 -22.53
CA ALA A 340 -2.91 7.24 -22.43
C ALA A 340 -1.74 8.08 -22.96
N SER A 341 -1.91 8.72 -24.12
CA SER A 341 -0.89 9.60 -24.70
C SER A 341 -0.58 10.80 -23.81
N ARG A 342 -1.61 11.49 -23.29
CA ARG A 342 -1.46 12.63 -22.38
C ARG A 342 -0.72 12.25 -21.10
N VAL A 343 -1.10 11.14 -20.47
CA VAL A 343 -0.47 10.70 -19.20
C VAL A 343 0.99 10.29 -19.46
N LEU A 344 1.30 9.66 -20.59
CA LEU A 344 2.68 9.36 -20.98
C LEU A 344 3.51 10.63 -21.21
N GLN A 345 2.96 11.63 -21.90
CA GLN A 345 3.63 12.93 -22.11
C GLN A 345 3.96 13.61 -20.77
N TRP A 346 2.97 13.69 -19.86
CA TRP A 346 3.19 14.22 -18.52
C TRP A 346 4.18 13.38 -17.71
N GLY A 347 4.20 12.05 -17.91
CA GLY A 347 5.19 11.16 -17.30
C GLY A 347 6.62 11.49 -17.72
N VAL A 348 6.85 11.73 -19.02
CA VAL A 348 8.17 12.18 -19.53
C VAL A 348 8.55 13.53 -18.95
N ILE A 349 7.64 14.52 -18.99
CA ILE A 349 7.89 15.86 -18.45
C ILE A 349 8.24 15.78 -16.97
N LEU A 350 7.46 15.05 -16.17
CA LEU A 350 7.69 14.85 -14.75
C LEU A 350 9.06 14.22 -14.51
N GLY A 351 9.38 13.13 -15.22
CA GLY A 351 10.66 12.45 -15.06
C GLY A 351 11.87 13.30 -15.47
N LEU A 352 11.75 14.13 -16.51
CA LEU A 352 12.80 15.07 -16.91
C LEU A 352 13.00 16.19 -15.87
N VAL A 353 11.91 16.74 -15.33
CA VAL A 353 11.96 17.72 -14.24
C VAL A 353 12.64 17.11 -13.01
N LEU A 354 12.26 15.89 -12.63
CA LEU A 354 12.89 15.17 -11.51
C LEU A 354 14.36 14.86 -11.77
N CYS A 355 14.73 14.52 -13.00
CA CYS A 355 16.13 14.31 -13.39
C CYS A 355 16.97 15.58 -13.13
N VAL A 356 16.50 16.75 -13.55
CA VAL A 356 17.22 18.02 -13.33
C VAL A 356 17.28 18.37 -11.85
N ILE A 357 16.16 18.28 -11.14
CA ILE A 357 16.08 18.60 -9.71
C ILE A 357 17.02 17.71 -8.90
N LEU A 358 17.02 16.39 -9.13
CA LEU A 358 17.88 15.47 -8.40
C LEU A 358 19.35 15.59 -8.82
N GLY A 359 19.61 15.76 -10.12
CA GLY A 359 20.98 15.88 -10.64
C GLY A 359 21.72 17.08 -10.06
N ILE A 360 21.04 18.21 -9.88
CA ILE A 360 21.60 19.42 -9.25
C ILE A 360 21.48 19.31 -7.72
N GLY A 361 20.30 18.98 -7.22
CA GLY A 361 19.98 19.01 -5.79
C GLY A 361 20.84 18.06 -4.96
N LEU A 362 21.10 16.84 -5.44
CA LEU A 362 21.85 15.84 -4.66
C LEU A 362 23.33 16.14 -4.54
N GLN A 363 23.90 16.92 -5.46
CA GLN A 363 25.29 17.38 -5.36
C GLN A 363 25.48 18.23 -4.09
N PHE A 364 24.48 19.02 -3.73
CA PHE A 364 24.51 19.87 -2.54
C PHE A 364 23.88 19.18 -1.31
N ALA A 365 22.77 18.47 -1.50
CA ALA A 365 21.97 17.89 -0.42
C ALA A 365 22.56 16.59 0.16
N SER A 366 23.50 15.92 -0.52
CA SER A 366 24.11 14.68 -0.03
C SER A 366 24.73 14.81 1.37
N ARG A 367 25.28 15.98 1.70
CA ARG A 367 25.86 16.30 3.03
C ARG A 367 24.83 16.41 4.15
N LEU A 368 23.55 16.59 3.82
CA LEU A 368 22.47 16.57 4.82
C LEU A 368 22.28 15.16 5.39
N PHE A 369 22.50 14.14 4.55
CA PHE A 369 22.30 12.74 4.93
C PHE A 369 23.50 12.15 5.67
N THR A 370 24.73 12.53 5.33
CA THR A 370 25.91 11.97 5.99
C THR A 370 27.11 12.89 5.91
N LYS A 371 28.00 12.77 6.91
CA LYS A 371 29.29 13.48 6.98
C LYS A 371 30.47 12.59 6.59
N ASP A 372 30.25 11.29 6.35
CA ASP A 372 31.30 10.34 5.98
C ASP A 372 31.76 10.58 4.53
N ALA A 373 33.05 10.91 4.35
CA ALA A 373 33.63 11.21 3.05
C ALA A 373 33.57 10.02 2.07
N ASN A 374 33.74 8.78 2.56
CA ASN A 374 33.70 7.59 1.71
C ASN A 374 32.27 7.32 1.23
N VAL A 375 31.27 7.48 2.10
CA VAL A 375 29.86 7.33 1.73
C VAL A 375 29.47 8.42 0.74
N LEU A 376 29.88 9.68 0.97
CA LEU A 376 29.64 10.79 0.06
C LEU A 376 30.24 10.51 -1.33
N GLN A 377 31.46 9.99 -1.42
CA GLN A 377 32.07 9.67 -2.71
C GLN A 377 31.22 8.66 -3.50
N LEU A 378 30.71 7.61 -2.85
CA LEU A 378 29.83 6.62 -3.49
C LEU A 378 28.47 7.21 -3.87
N ILE A 379 27.91 8.11 -3.06
CA ILE A 379 26.69 8.84 -3.42
C ILE A 379 26.91 9.63 -4.70
N HIS A 380 28.02 10.36 -4.84
CA HIS A 380 28.31 11.13 -6.05
C HIS A 380 28.41 10.25 -7.31
N ILE A 381 28.93 9.04 -7.18
CA ILE A 381 28.93 8.02 -8.25
C ILE A 381 27.50 7.52 -8.55
N GLY A 382 26.64 7.44 -7.54
CA GLY A 382 25.24 7.03 -7.66
C GLY A 382 24.29 8.10 -8.23
N ILE A 383 24.59 9.39 -8.06
CA ILE A 383 23.72 10.51 -8.48
C ILE A 383 23.29 10.40 -9.96
N PRO A 384 24.19 10.16 -10.94
CA PRO A 384 23.79 10.02 -12.34
C PRO A 384 22.75 8.93 -12.54
N PHE A 385 22.87 7.78 -11.87
CA PHE A 385 21.88 6.72 -11.94
C PHE A 385 20.56 7.14 -11.31
N VAL A 386 20.59 7.74 -10.13
CA VAL A 386 19.36 8.19 -9.45
C VAL A 386 18.62 9.24 -10.28
N ALA A 387 19.32 10.19 -10.88
CA ALA A 387 18.73 11.29 -11.64
C ALA A 387 18.31 10.87 -13.07
N LEU A 388 19.22 10.27 -13.84
CA LEU A 388 18.97 9.94 -15.26
C LEU A 388 17.94 8.81 -15.43
N THR A 389 17.70 8.00 -14.39
CA THR A 389 16.66 6.97 -14.44
C THR A 389 15.25 7.50 -14.15
N GLN A 390 15.09 8.75 -13.67
CA GLN A 390 13.76 9.29 -13.34
C GLN A 390 12.76 9.31 -14.51
N PRO A 391 13.15 9.67 -15.76
CA PRO A 391 12.25 9.54 -16.91
C PRO A 391 11.80 8.11 -17.17
N ILE A 392 12.70 7.14 -17.02
CA ILE A 392 12.41 5.71 -17.20
C ILE A 392 11.47 5.22 -16.09
N ASN A 393 11.75 5.60 -14.84
CA ASN A 393 10.89 5.29 -13.70
C ASN A 393 9.49 5.84 -13.93
N ALA A 394 9.38 7.14 -14.25
CA ALA A 394 8.10 7.80 -14.41
C ALA A 394 7.25 7.10 -15.48
N LEU A 395 7.86 6.73 -16.62
CA LEU A 395 7.19 5.95 -17.65
C LEU A 395 6.82 4.55 -17.18
N ALA A 396 7.68 3.83 -16.45
CA ALA A 396 7.38 2.51 -15.92
C ALA A 396 6.15 2.53 -14.98
N PHE A 397 6.07 3.51 -14.07
CA PHE A 397 4.90 3.69 -13.20
C PHE A 397 3.65 4.08 -13.99
N VAL A 398 3.76 5.00 -14.94
CA VAL A 398 2.63 5.39 -15.80
C VAL A 398 2.10 4.20 -16.60
N PHE A 399 2.97 3.37 -17.18
CA PHE A 399 2.55 2.16 -17.89
C PHE A 399 1.86 1.15 -16.97
N ASP A 400 2.30 1.02 -15.72
CA ASP A 400 1.59 0.21 -14.73
C ASP A 400 0.17 0.74 -14.49
N GLY A 401 0.02 2.06 -14.28
CA GLY A 401 -1.30 2.69 -14.14
C GLY A 401 -2.19 2.52 -15.38
N ILE A 402 -1.61 2.61 -16.57
CA ILE A 402 -2.32 2.38 -17.84
C ILE A 402 -2.81 0.92 -17.96
N ASN A 403 -1.96 -0.05 -17.67
CA ASN A 403 -2.32 -1.47 -17.70
C ASN A 403 -3.42 -1.80 -16.68
N PHE A 404 -3.33 -1.21 -15.48
CA PHE A 404 -4.37 -1.35 -14.45
C PHE A 404 -5.68 -0.66 -14.87
N GLY A 405 -5.61 0.51 -15.51
CA GLY A 405 -6.79 1.22 -16.00
C GLY A 405 -7.49 0.47 -17.14
N ALA A 406 -6.74 -0.28 -17.93
CA ALA A 406 -7.25 -1.18 -18.96
C ALA A 406 -7.69 -2.56 -18.42
N SER A 407 -7.61 -2.79 -17.10
CA SER A 407 -7.89 -4.07 -16.43
C SER A 407 -7.06 -5.26 -16.94
N ASP A 408 -5.86 -5.01 -17.46
CA ASP A 408 -4.97 -6.03 -18.03
C ASP A 408 -4.07 -6.68 -16.96
N PHE A 409 -4.70 -7.15 -15.87
CA PHE A 409 -4.00 -7.64 -14.68
C PHE A 409 -3.13 -8.87 -14.97
N SER A 410 -3.60 -9.77 -15.84
CA SER A 410 -2.86 -10.98 -16.23
C SER A 410 -1.57 -10.62 -16.96
N TYR A 411 -1.63 -9.74 -17.96
CA TYR A 411 -0.42 -9.29 -18.66
C TYR A 411 0.54 -8.59 -17.70
N SER A 412 0.02 -7.70 -16.85
CA SER A 412 0.84 -7.00 -15.85
C SER A 412 1.54 -7.98 -14.90
N ALA A 413 0.89 -9.06 -14.48
CA ALA A 413 1.51 -10.07 -13.63
C ALA A 413 2.61 -10.86 -14.35
N TYR A 414 2.30 -11.47 -15.49
CA TYR A 414 3.27 -12.30 -16.21
C TYR A 414 4.48 -11.50 -16.71
N SER A 415 4.24 -10.29 -17.22
CA SER A 415 5.33 -9.41 -17.68
C SER A 415 6.25 -9.01 -16.54
N MET A 416 5.72 -8.65 -15.36
CA MET A 416 6.55 -8.27 -14.21
C MET A 416 7.34 -9.44 -13.62
N VAL A 417 6.78 -10.65 -13.63
CA VAL A 417 7.53 -11.87 -13.24
C VAL A 417 8.66 -12.13 -14.22
N LEU A 418 8.42 -12.03 -15.53
CA LEU A 418 9.48 -12.19 -16.54
C LEU A 418 10.56 -11.13 -16.40
N VAL A 419 10.17 -9.86 -16.23
CA VAL A 419 11.09 -8.75 -16.00
C VAL A 419 11.92 -8.99 -14.74
N ALA A 420 11.31 -9.48 -13.66
CA ALA A 420 12.03 -9.80 -12.43
C ALA A 420 13.06 -10.93 -12.63
N ILE A 421 12.72 -12.00 -13.33
CA ILE A 421 13.65 -13.10 -13.62
C ILE A 421 14.89 -12.58 -14.35
N VAL A 422 14.69 -11.81 -15.43
CA VAL A 422 15.81 -11.22 -16.20
C VAL A 422 16.61 -10.25 -15.33
N SER A 423 15.93 -9.44 -14.53
CA SER A 423 16.58 -8.43 -13.68
C SER A 423 17.38 -9.05 -12.53
N ILE A 424 16.91 -10.16 -11.95
CA ILE A 424 17.64 -10.92 -10.93
C ILE A 424 18.93 -11.48 -11.53
N LEU A 425 18.89 -12.04 -12.75
CA LEU A 425 20.08 -12.50 -13.43
C LEU A 425 21.08 -11.35 -13.67
N CYS A 426 20.59 -10.21 -14.19
CA CYS A 426 21.42 -9.02 -14.36
C CYS A 426 22.02 -8.54 -13.04
N LEU A 427 21.24 -8.48 -11.96
CA LEU A 427 21.70 -8.07 -10.63
C LEU A 427 22.85 -8.97 -10.15
N VAL A 428 22.70 -10.28 -10.23
CA VAL A 428 23.74 -11.23 -9.79
C VAL A 428 25.02 -11.11 -10.61
N VAL A 429 24.91 -11.00 -11.94
CA VAL A 429 26.08 -10.93 -12.85
C VAL A 429 26.79 -9.58 -12.77
N LEU A 430 26.05 -8.47 -12.82
CA LEU A 430 26.64 -7.13 -12.86
C LEU A 430 27.21 -6.70 -11.50
N SER A 431 26.56 -7.06 -10.39
CA SER A 431 27.10 -6.75 -9.06
C SER A 431 28.40 -7.51 -8.77
N SER A 432 28.52 -8.75 -9.25
CA SER A 432 29.74 -9.56 -9.08
C SER A 432 30.92 -8.98 -9.86
N SER A 433 30.67 -8.38 -11.03
CA SER A 433 31.71 -7.84 -11.91
C SER A 433 32.05 -6.37 -11.65
N HIS A 434 31.06 -5.54 -11.32
CA HIS A 434 31.19 -4.07 -11.24
C HIS A 434 30.77 -3.49 -9.88
N GLY A 435 30.54 -4.31 -8.86
CA GLY A 435 30.23 -3.87 -7.50
C GLY A 435 29.04 -2.92 -7.42
N PHE A 436 29.21 -1.78 -6.75
CA PHE A 436 28.17 -0.77 -6.50
C PHE A 436 27.55 -0.22 -7.79
N ILE A 437 28.38 0.07 -8.80
CA ILE A 437 27.91 0.55 -10.10
C ILE A 437 27.08 -0.52 -10.80
N GLY A 438 27.52 -1.79 -10.71
CA GLY A 438 26.81 -2.93 -11.27
C GLY A 438 25.37 -3.08 -10.73
N ILE A 439 25.16 -2.78 -9.43
CA ILE A 439 23.82 -2.79 -8.82
C ILE A 439 22.92 -1.72 -9.46
N TRP A 440 23.42 -0.49 -9.60
CA TRP A 440 22.66 0.61 -10.20
C TRP A 440 22.36 0.41 -11.68
N VAL A 441 23.31 -0.13 -12.44
CA VAL A 441 23.07 -0.53 -13.83
C VAL A 441 22.00 -1.60 -13.91
N ALA A 442 22.03 -2.60 -13.04
CA ALA A 442 21.00 -3.64 -13.01
C ALA A 442 19.61 -3.11 -12.60
N LEU A 443 19.53 -2.16 -11.65
CA LEU A 443 18.28 -1.46 -11.33
C LEU A 443 17.77 -0.60 -12.49
N THR A 444 18.68 0.00 -13.26
CA THR A 444 18.36 0.75 -14.49
C THR A 444 17.79 -0.19 -15.56
N ILE A 445 18.41 -1.36 -15.76
CA ILE A 445 17.90 -2.41 -16.67
C ILE A 445 16.52 -2.86 -16.20
N TYR A 446 16.35 -3.12 -14.91
CA TYR A 446 15.06 -3.49 -14.33
C TYR A 446 13.95 -2.49 -14.66
N MET A 447 14.16 -1.19 -14.43
CA MET A 447 13.14 -0.18 -14.75
C MET A 447 12.95 0.00 -16.26
N SER A 448 14.01 -0.12 -17.05
CA SER A 448 13.93 -0.06 -18.51
C SER A 448 13.11 -1.22 -19.08
N LEU A 449 13.28 -2.44 -18.54
CA LEU A 449 12.50 -3.62 -18.91
C LEU A 449 11.02 -3.47 -18.51
N ARG A 450 10.74 -2.88 -17.34
CA ARG A 450 9.36 -2.56 -16.92
C ARG A 450 8.69 -1.57 -17.88
N MET A 451 9.40 -0.49 -18.22
CA MET A 451 8.93 0.49 -19.21
C MET A 451 8.70 -0.18 -20.57
N PHE A 452 9.65 -0.99 -21.03
CA PHE A 452 9.56 -1.68 -22.31
C PHE A 452 8.38 -2.65 -22.37
N ALA A 453 8.10 -3.41 -21.30
CA ALA A 453 6.93 -4.27 -21.24
C ALA A 453 5.63 -3.46 -21.45
N GLY A 454 5.49 -2.33 -20.74
CA GLY A 454 4.36 -1.43 -20.94
C GLY A 454 4.22 -0.92 -22.38
N PHE A 455 5.32 -0.41 -22.93
CA PHE A 455 5.38 0.08 -24.31
C PHE A 455 5.04 -1.02 -25.33
N TRP A 456 5.61 -2.21 -25.17
CA TRP A 456 5.39 -3.36 -26.06
C TRP A 456 3.92 -3.80 -26.09
N ARG A 457 3.24 -3.77 -24.94
CA ARG A 457 1.81 -4.15 -24.87
C ARG A 457 0.92 -3.23 -25.70
N ILE A 458 1.16 -1.92 -25.61
CA ILE A 458 0.40 -0.91 -26.34
C ILE A 458 0.82 -0.90 -27.82
N GLY A 459 2.13 -0.92 -28.11
CA GLY A 459 2.67 -0.88 -29.46
C GLY A 459 2.30 -2.10 -30.32
N THR A 460 2.14 -3.28 -29.73
CA THR A 460 1.66 -4.47 -30.45
C THR A 460 0.14 -4.52 -30.62
N ALA A 461 -0.59 -3.53 -30.09
CA ALA A 461 -2.05 -3.44 -30.12
C ALA A 461 -2.71 -4.78 -29.77
N ARG A 462 -2.30 -5.38 -28.64
CA ARG A 462 -2.81 -6.68 -28.15
C ARG A 462 -3.70 -6.49 -26.92
N GLY A 463 -4.58 -7.45 -26.69
CA GLY A 463 -5.46 -7.45 -25.51
C GLY A 463 -6.44 -6.26 -25.56
N PRO A 464 -6.54 -5.45 -24.48
CA PRO A 464 -7.45 -4.30 -24.44
C PRO A 464 -7.20 -3.28 -25.56
N TRP A 465 -6.00 -3.28 -26.14
CA TRP A 465 -5.57 -2.35 -27.19
C TRP A 465 -5.81 -2.85 -28.61
N ALA A 466 -6.54 -3.96 -28.80
CA ALA A 466 -6.79 -4.53 -30.12
C ALA A 466 -7.44 -3.55 -31.12
N PHE A 467 -8.24 -2.60 -30.61
CA PHE A 467 -8.88 -1.55 -31.41
C PHE A 467 -7.89 -0.58 -32.07
N LEU A 468 -6.61 -0.56 -31.67
CA LEU A 468 -5.58 0.22 -32.35
C LEU A 468 -5.16 -0.39 -33.70
N ARG A 469 -5.51 -1.65 -33.99
CA ARG A 469 -5.26 -2.26 -35.31
C ARG A 469 -6.33 -1.94 -36.35
N SER A 470 -7.48 -1.45 -35.90
CA SER A 470 -8.64 -1.13 -36.75
C SER A 470 -8.65 0.33 -37.21
N VAL A 471 -7.58 1.08 -36.93
CA VAL A 471 -7.26 2.40 -37.49
C VAL A 471 -6.06 2.21 -38.39
#